data_AF-A0A1J5JH17-F1
#
_entry.id   AF-A0A1J5JH17-F1
#
_cell.length_a   1.000
_cell.length_b   1.000
_cell.length_c   1.000
_cell.angle_alpha   90.00
_cell.angle_beta   90.00
_cell.angle_gamma   90.00
#
_symmetry.space_group_name_H-M   'P 1'
#
loop_
_entity.id
_entity.type
_entity.pdbx_description
1 polymer ?
#
loop_
_entity_poly.entity_id
_entity_poly.type
_entity_poly.pdbx_seq_one_letter_code
_entity_poly.pdbx_strand_id
1 'polypeptide(L)' 'MNVAIECVTDIVAMLVRDTGKDVGDDYRDLEILKDENGIDIEMSGKLKKLSRMRNIIVHRYNRIEENLVLIPLNWVN' A
#
# COMPACT_ATOMS: atom_id res chain seq x y z
N MET A 1 7.87 -3.72 9.38
CA MET A 1 6.64 -4.27 8.76
C MET A 1 6.16 -3.40 7.60
N ASN A 2 6.05 -2.08 7.77
CA ASN A 2 5.64 -1.18 6.68
C ASN A 2 6.55 -1.25 5.44
N VAL A 3 7.88 -1.18 5.62
CA VAL A 3 8.88 -1.26 4.53
C VAL A 3 8.71 -2.52 3.66
N ALA A 4 8.46 -3.68 4.27
CA ALA A 4 8.25 -4.91 3.50
C ALA A 4 6.99 -4.85 2.62
N ILE A 5 5.92 -4.19 3.09
CA ILE A 5 4.68 -4.04 2.31
C ILE A 5 4.87 -3.00 1.20
N GLU A 6 5.62 -1.93 1.46
CA GLU A 6 6.03 -0.95 0.44
C GLU A 6 6.86 -1.62 -0.66
N CYS A 7 7.91 -2.37 -0.31
CA CYS A 7 8.70 -3.11 -1.29
C CYS A 7 7.86 -4.09 -2.13
N VAL A 8 6.90 -4.79 -1.52
CA VAL A 8 5.99 -5.69 -2.27
C VAL A 8 5.10 -4.89 -3.23
N THR A 9 4.67 -3.70 -2.84
CA THR A 9 3.86 -2.82 -3.69
C THR A 9 4.68 -2.27 -4.86
N ASP A 10 5.92 -1.86 -4.60
CA ASP A 10 6.85 -1.41 -5.65
C ASP A 10 7.13 -2.52 -6.66
N ILE A 11 7.33 -3.76 -6.19
CA ILE A 11 7.49 -4.93 -7.07
C ILE A 11 6.24 -5.15 -7.92
N VAL A 12 5.04 -5.04 -7.35
CA VAL A 12 3.77 -5.15 -8.11
C VAL A 12 3.69 -4.09 -9.21
N ALA A 13 4.02 -2.83 -8.88
CA ALA A 13 4.05 -1.75 -9.86
C ALA A 13 5.10 -2.00 -10.96
N MET A 14 6.29 -2.51 -10.62
CA MET A 14 7.31 -2.88 -11.60
C MET A 14 6.83 -4.00 -12.53
N LEU A 15 6.18 -5.04 -11.99
CA LEU A 15 5.62 -6.12 -12.78
C LEU A 15 4.53 -5.62 -13.74
N VAL A 16 3.69 -4.65 -13.32
CA VAL A 16 2.71 -4.03 -14.23
C VAL A 16 3.41 -3.31 -15.38
N ARG A 17 4.50 -2.58 -15.13
CA ARG A 17 5.28 -1.94 -16.21
C ARG A 17 5.84 -2.95 -17.20
N ASP A 18 6.28 -4.11 -16.70
CA ASP A 18 6.83 -5.17 -17.54
C ASP A 18 5.75 -5.80 -18.46
N THR A 19 4.46 -5.67 -18.12
CA THR A 19 3.34 -6.03 -19.02
C THR A 19 3.06 -4.98 -20.12
N GLY A 20 3.78 -3.85 -20.12
CA GLY A 20 3.58 -2.75 -21.06
C GLY A 20 2.35 -1.87 -20.75
N LYS A 21 1.72 -2.03 -19.58
CA LYS A 21 0.60 -1.21 -19.13
C LYS A 21 1.04 -0.09 -18.17
N ASP A 22 0.20 0.92 -18.05
CA ASP A 22 0.41 2.02 -17.12
C ASP A 22 0.12 1.62 -15.67
N VAL A 23 1.10 1.83 -14.81
CA VAL A 23 0.99 1.72 -13.35
C VAL A 23 -0.09 2.67 -12.83
N GLY A 24 -0.94 2.16 -11.94
CA GLY A 24 -1.99 2.93 -11.26
C GLY A 24 -1.89 2.82 -9.75
N ASP A 25 -3.03 2.69 -9.10
CA ASP A 25 -3.09 2.34 -7.67
C ASP A 25 -2.92 0.83 -7.45
N ASP A 26 -2.59 0.45 -6.21
CA ASP A 26 -2.35 -0.95 -5.83
C ASP A 26 -3.45 -1.93 -6.26
N TYR A 27 -4.72 -1.51 -6.23
CA TYR A 27 -5.83 -2.39 -6.58
C TYR A 27 -5.92 -2.58 -8.09
N ARG A 28 -5.77 -1.49 -8.84
CA ARG A 28 -5.73 -1.53 -10.30
C ARG A 28 -4.55 -2.36 -10.80
N ASP A 29 -3.39 -2.21 -10.18
CA ASP A 29 -2.19 -2.94 -10.55
C ASP A 29 -2.32 -4.45 -10.31
N LEU A 30 -2.94 -4.84 -9.19
CA LEU A 30 -3.22 -6.26 -8.91
C LEU A 30 -4.28 -6.86 -9.83
N GLU A 31 -5.24 -6.08 -10.32
CA GLU A 31 -6.19 -6.54 -11.34
C GLU A 31 -5.49 -6.72 -12.69
N ILE A 32 -4.63 -5.77 -13.09
CA ILE A 32 -3.80 -5.90 -14.29
C ILE A 32 -2.99 -7.19 -14.27
N LEU A 33 -2.26 -7.48 -13.18
CA LEU A 33 -1.44 -8.68 -13.08
C LEU A 33 -2.27 -9.97 -13.06
N LYS A 34 -3.49 -9.94 -12.51
CA LYS A 34 -4.40 -11.08 -12.51
C LYS A 34 -4.92 -11.36 -13.92
N ASP A 35 -5.27 -10.32 -14.67
CA ASP A 35 -5.82 -10.44 -16.03
C ASP A 35 -4.74 -10.83 -17.06
N GLU A 36 -3.49 -10.42 -16.86
CA GLU A 36 -2.33 -10.81 -17.68
C GLU A 36 -1.74 -12.19 -17.28
N ASN A 37 -2.45 -12.99 -16.46
CA ASN A 37 -1.99 -14.28 -15.94
C ASN A 37 -0.67 -14.23 -15.14
N GLY A 38 -0.24 -13.05 -14.68
CA GLY A 38 0.99 -12.86 -13.90
C GLY A 38 0.89 -13.31 -12.44
N ILE A 39 -0.32 -13.31 -11.87
CA ILE A 39 -0.62 -13.83 -10.52
C ILE A 39 -1.97 -14.54 -10.49
N ASP A 40 -2.11 -15.57 -9.67
CA ASP A 40 -3.40 -16.22 -9.46
C ASP A 40 -4.32 -15.44 -8.50
N ILE A 41 -5.58 -15.87 -8.41
CA ILE A 41 -6.60 -15.22 -7.57
C ILE A 41 -6.28 -15.29 -6.07
N GLU A 42 -5.59 -16.34 -5.62
CA GLU A 42 -5.22 -16.51 -4.22
C GLU A 42 -4.14 -15.49 -3.83
N MET A 43 -3.11 -15.36 -4.67
CA MET A 43 -2.02 -14.41 -4.53
C MET A 43 -2.53 -12.97 -4.61
N SER A 44 -3.39 -12.66 -5.59
CA SER A 44 -4.05 -11.36 -5.69
C SER A 44 -4.86 -11.03 -4.42
N GLY A 45 -5.58 -12.01 -3.88
CA GLY A 45 -6.31 -11.87 -2.61
C GLY A 45 -5.40 -11.57 -1.41
N LYS A 46 -4.26 -12.26 -1.29
CA LYS A 46 -3.26 -12.03 -0.24
C LYS A 46 -2.63 -10.64 -0.35
N LEU A 47 -2.26 -10.22 -1.55
CA LEU A 47 -1.66 -8.90 -1.81
C LEU A 47 -2.65 -7.77 -1.50
N LYS A 48 -3.92 -7.89 -1.89
CA LYS A 48 -4.96 -6.91 -1.51
C LYS A 48 -5.12 -6.79 0.00
N LYS A 49 -5.02 -7.90 0.73
CA LYS A 49 -5.07 -7.89 2.21
C LYS A 49 -3.87 -7.16 2.80
N LEU A 50 -2.67 -7.38 2.25
CA LEU A 50 -1.46 -6.65 2.64
C LEU A 50 -1.58 -5.14 2.36
N SER A 51 -2.07 -4.73 1.18
CA SER A 51 -2.29 -3.31 0.86
C SER A 51 -3.26 -2.64 1.83
N ARG A 52 -4.36 -3.33 2.22
CA ARG A 52 -5.28 -2.83 3.26
C ARG A 52 -4.59 -2.69 4.62
N MET A 53 -3.79 -3.68 5.01
CA MET A 53 -3.06 -3.64 6.28
C MET A 53 -2.10 -2.45 6.32
N ARG A 54 -1.37 -2.18 5.22
CA ARG A 54 -0.53 -0.99 5.09
C ARG A 54 -1.33 0.31 5.21
N ASN A 55 -2.48 0.43 4.55
CA ASN A 55 -3.34 1.62 4.70
C ASN A 55 -3.79 1.82 6.15
N ILE A 56 -4.17 0.76 6.86
CA ILE A 56 -4.55 0.85 8.28
C ILE A 56 -3.36 1.29 9.15
N ILE A 57 -2.17 0.73 8.89
CA ILE A 57 -0.95 1.08 9.63
C ILE A 57 -0.61 2.55 9.40
N VAL A 58 -0.53 3.00 8.15
CA VAL A 58 -0.23 4.40 7.79
C VAL A 58 -1.25 5.35 8.40
N HIS A 59 -2.55 5.08 8.28
CA HIS A 59 -3.57 5.94 8.88
C HIS A 59 -3.51 5.98 10.41
N ARG A 60 -3.16 4.87 11.09
CA ARG A 60 -2.97 4.87 12.54
C ARG A 60 -1.73 5.66 12.94
N TYR A 61 -0.62 5.54 12.22
CA TYR A 61 0.58 6.33 12.47
C TYR A 61 0.32 7.83 12.27
N ASN A 62 -0.33 8.23 11.17
CA ASN A 62 -0.69 9.63 10.94
C ASN A 62 -1.52 10.21 12.10
N ARG A 63 -2.52 9.46 12.60
CA ARG A 63 -3.30 9.89 13.77
C ARG A 63 -2.46 10.00 15.05
N ILE A 64 -1.48 9.13 15.24
CA ILE A 64 -0.57 9.21 16.39
C ILE A 64 0.30 10.48 16.26
N GLU A 65 0.84 10.76 15.08
CA GLU A 65 1.63 11.97 14.82
C GLU A 65 0.81 13.24 15.01
N GLU A 66 -0.42 13.32 14.48
CA GLU A 66 -1.33 14.44 14.71
C GLU A 66 -1.54 14.71 16.20
N ASN A 67 -1.78 13.67 17.00
CA ASN A 67 -1.93 13.79 18.45
C ASN A 67 -0.62 14.23 19.13
N LEU A 68 0.51 13.68 18.72
CA LEU A 68 1.83 14.07 19.23
C LEU A 68 2.22 15.50 18.86
N VAL A 69 1.73 16.05 17.75
CA VAL A 69 1.93 17.46 17.36
C VAL A 69 1.00 18.39 18.12
N LEU A 70 -0.24 17.95 18.41
CA LEU A 70 -1.19 18.71 19.22
C LEU A 70 -0.79 18.81 20.70
N ILE A 71 -0.14 17.78 21.25
CA ILE A 71 0.29 17.78 22.65
C ILE A 71 1.21 18.97 22.94
N PRO A 72 2.33 19.22 22.23
CA PRO A 72 3.22 20.38 22.46
C PRO A 72 2.56 21.74 22.23
N LEU A 73 1.65 21.87 21.27
CA LEU A 73 1.02 23.15 20.93
C LEU A 73 0.10 23.69 22.06
N ASN A 74 -0.35 22.84 22.97
CA ASN A 74 -1.16 23.22 24.12
C ASN A 74 -0.35 23.62 25.38
N TRP A 75 0.98 23.60 25.35
CA TRP A 75 1.85 24.02 26.49
C TRP A 75 2.32 25.47 26.41
N VAL A 76 1.77 26.27 25.49
CA VAL A 76 2.20 27.68 25.25
C VAL A 76 1.03 28.67 25.30
N ASN A 77 -0.06 28.35 26.02
CA ASN A 77 -1.08 29.34 26.38
C ASN A 77 -1.22 29.44 27.89
#